data_AF-A0A9X0CIN7-F1
#
_entry.id   AF-A0A9X0CIN7-F1
#
_cell.length_a   1.000
_cell.length_b   1.000
_cell.length_c   1.000
_cell.angle_alpha   90.00
_cell.angle_beta   90.00
_cell.angle_gamma   90.00
#
_symmetry.space_group_name_H-M   'P 1'
#
loop_
_entity.id
_entity.type
_entity.pdbx_description
1 polymer ?
#
loop_
_entity_poly.entity_id
_entity_poly.type
_entity_poly.pdbx_seq_one_letter_code
_entity_poly.pdbx_strand_id
1 'polypeptide(L)'
;MSMDGRLRAVEEHLDVCRKFPVHCTNKCGLKDIPREKLDVHVRDECPATEVQCEYKNLGCEAVFTRSNTKSPSESQVKGHLNLALRGLETTQNQVRALVSLV
;
A
#
# COMPACT_ATOMS: atom_id res chain seq x y z
N MET A 1 11.40 36.44 36.96
CA MET A 1 12.13 35.33 36.32
C MET A 1 11.12 34.57 35.48
N SER A 2 11.18 34.72 34.15
CA SER A 2 10.10 34.30 33.23
C SER A 2 10.09 32.79 32.99
N MET A 3 8.94 32.16 33.19
CA MET A 3 8.72 30.72 32.96
C MET A 3 8.64 30.35 31.46
N ASP A 4 8.50 31.34 30.57
CA ASP A 4 8.41 31.19 29.10
C ASP A 4 9.62 30.53 28.42
N GLY A 5 10.82 30.63 28.99
CA GLY A 5 12.02 30.07 28.38
C GLY A 5 12.00 28.54 28.32
N ARG A 6 11.40 27.89 29.33
CA ARG A 6 11.33 26.43 29.43
C ARG A 6 10.25 25.84 28.54
N LEU A 7 9.13 26.54 28.35
CA LEU A 7 8.02 26.09 27.49
C LEU A 7 8.46 26.00 26.03
N ARG A 8 9.13 27.03 25.51
CA ARG A 8 9.63 27.07 24.13
C ARG A 8 10.62 25.95 23.80
N ALA A 9 11.52 25.64 24.74
CA ALA A 9 12.48 24.54 24.59
C ALA A 9 11.80 23.16 24.56
N VAL A 10 10.68 23.00 25.29
CA VAL A 10 9.88 21.77 25.23
C VAL A 10 9.16 21.68 23.88
N GLU A 11 8.52 22.75 23.42
CA GLU A 11 7.83 22.78 22.12
C GLU A 11 8.78 22.42 20.97
N GLU A 12 9.95 23.05 20.91
CA GLU A 12 10.99 22.74 19.91
C GLU A 12 11.47 21.28 20.00
N HIS A 13 11.57 20.73 21.21
CA HIS A 13 11.92 19.32 21.39
C HIS A 13 10.82 18.38 20.84
N LEU A 14 9.54 18.68 21.06
CA LEU A 14 8.43 17.83 20.60
C LEU A 14 8.39 17.71 19.06
N ASP A 15 8.79 18.77 18.35
CA ASP A 15 8.90 18.77 16.89
C ASP A 15 9.94 17.77 16.37
N VAL A 16 11.05 17.58 17.08
CA VAL A 16 12.15 16.68 16.67
C VAL A 16 12.16 15.34 17.41
N CYS A 17 11.34 15.19 18.46
CA CYS A 17 11.33 14.00 19.28
C CYS A 17 10.83 12.79 18.49
N ARG A 18 11.69 11.77 18.39
CA ARG A 18 11.42 10.51 17.67
C ARG A 18 10.33 9.66 18.31
N LYS A 19 10.19 9.76 19.63
CA LYS A 19 9.19 9.03 20.41
C LYS A 19 7.88 9.81 20.57
N PHE A 20 7.82 11.03 20.04
CA PHE A 20 6.61 11.84 20.09
C PHE A 20 5.48 11.11 19.35
N PRO A 21 4.30 10.95 19.97
CA PRO A 21 3.16 10.34 19.33
C PRO A 21 2.63 11.26 18.23
N VAL A 22 2.47 10.70 17.03
CA VAL A 22 1.92 11.38 15.87
C VAL A 22 0.73 10.61 15.31
N HIS A 23 -0.11 11.32 14.56
CA HIS A 23 -1.25 10.74 13.86
C HIS A 23 -0.83 10.09 12.55
N CYS A 24 -1.55 9.03 12.16
CA CYS A 24 -1.34 8.40 10.86
C CYS A 24 -1.64 9.38 9.70
N THR A 25 -0.71 9.51 8.76
CA THR A 25 -0.85 10.34 7.55
C THR A 25 -1.96 9.84 6.63
N ASN A 26 -2.18 8.53 6.59
CA ASN A 26 -3.27 7.89 5.83
C ASN A 26 -4.63 7.99 6.55
N LYS A 27 -4.71 8.71 7.68
CA LYS A 27 -5.95 8.94 8.45
C LYS A 27 -6.67 7.64 8.83
N CYS A 28 -5.92 6.58 9.13
CA CYS A 28 -6.48 5.28 9.49
C CYS A 28 -7.16 5.23 10.87
N GLY A 29 -7.16 6.34 11.63
CA GLY A 29 -7.73 6.45 12.96
C GLY A 29 -6.73 6.27 14.11
N LEU A 30 -5.55 5.70 13.86
CA LEU A 30 -4.46 5.61 14.85
C LEU A 30 -3.81 6.97 15.08
N LYS A 31 -3.72 7.36 16.36
CA LYS A 31 -3.27 8.68 16.79
C LYS A 31 -2.02 8.69 17.65
N ASP A 32 -1.57 7.53 18.11
CA ASP A 32 -0.50 7.36 19.10
C ASP A 32 0.66 6.55 18.50
N ILE A 33 1.13 6.96 17.33
CA ILE A 33 2.23 6.27 16.63
C ILE A 33 3.53 7.01 16.96
N PRO A 34 4.58 6.37 17.50
CA PRO A 34 5.87 7.03 17.66
C PRO A 34 6.37 7.54 16.30
N ARG A 35 6.82 8.79 16.22
CA ARG A 35 7.29 9.41 14.97
C ARG A 35 8.28 8.52 14.20
N GLU A 36 9.20 7.86 14.89
CA GLU A 36 10.16 6.92 14.28
C GLU A 36 9.53 5.66 13.67
N LYS A 37 8.36 5.25 14.15
CA LYS A 37 7.62 4.06 13.67
C LYS A 37 6.55 4.40 12.63
N LEU A 38 6.31 5.68 12.35
CA LEU A 38 5.25 6.10 11.42
C LEU A 38 5.46 5.52 10.01
N ASP A 39 6.70 5.49 9.52
CA ASP A 39 7.04 4.91 8.22
C ASP A 39 6.74 3.41 8.15
N VAL A 40 7.15 2.67 9.18
CA VAL A 40 6.87 1.22 9.31
C VAL A 40 5.36 0.98 9.37
N HIS A 41 4.64 1.76 10.17
CA HIS A 41 3.20 1.70 10.25
C HIS A 41 2.56 1.89 8.88
N VAL A 42 2.88 2.98 8.17
CA VAL A 42 2.30 3.30 6.86
C VAL A 42 2.62 2.20 5.84
N ARG A 43 3.86 1.70 5.82
CA ARG A 43 4.27 0.68 4.84
C ARG A 43 3.65 -0.69 5.13
N ASP A 44 3.74 -1.18 6.36
CA ASP A 44 3.59 -2.60 6.68
C ASP A 44 2.29 -2.93 7.42
N GLU A 45 1.74 -1.97 8.19
CA GLU A 45 0.68 -2.26 9.17
C GLU A 45 -0.62 -1.51 8.87
N CYS A 46 -0.52 -0.36 8.19
CA CYS A 46 -1.61 0.60 8.10
C CYS A 46 -2.76 0.04 7.23
N PRO A 47 -3.98 -0.07 7.81
CA PRO A 47 -5.14 -0.60 7.10
C PRO A 47 -5.59 0.28 5.93
N ALA A 48 -5.34 1.59 6.02
CA ALA A 48 -5.69 2.58 5.02
C ALA A 48 -4.63 2.72 3.91
N THR A 49 -3.54 1.95 3.96
CA THR A 49 -2.51 2.01 2.91
C THR A 49 -3.05 1.44 1.61
N GLU A 50 -2.89 2.19 0.53
CA GLU A 50 -3.25 1.76 -0.81
C GLU A 50 -2.27 0.70 -1.32
N VAL A 51 -2.81 -0.41 -1.78
CA VAL A 51 -2.09 -1.55 -2.32
C VAL A 51 -2.60 -1.85 -3.72
N GLN A 52 -1.68 -2.19 -4.61
CA GLN A 52 -2.02 -2.60 -5.98
C GLN A 52 -2.45 -4.06 -6.00
N CYS A 53 -3.34 -4.39 -6.94
CA CYS A 53 -3.74 -5.77 -7.19
C CYS A 53 -2.53 -6.66 -7.51
N GLU A 54 -2.49 -7.87 -6.96
CA GLU A 54 -1.43 -8.86 -7.24
C GLU A 54 -1.36 -9.23 -8.73
N TYR A 55 -2.48 -9.09 -9.45
CA TYR A 55 -2.57 -9.33 -10.89
C TYR A 55 -2.17 -8.13 -11.76
N LYS A 56 -1.51 -7.10 -11.20
CA LYS A 56 -1.03 -5.95 -11.95
C LYS A 56 -0.15 -6.34 -13.14
N ASN A 57 0.70 -7.35 -12.97
CA ASN A 57 1.57 -7.84 -14.05
C ASN A 57 0.81 -8.47 -15.21
N LEU A 58 -0.45 -8.88 -14.99
CA LEU A 58 -1.35 -9.37 -16.04
C LEU A 58 -2.24 -8.27 -16.62
N GLY A 59 -2.09 -7.01 -16.16
CA GLY A 59 -2.84 -5.86 -16.64
C GLY A 59 -4.01 -5.43 -15.74
N CYS A 60 -4.09 -5.88 -14.49
CA CYS A 60 -5.08 -5.37 -13.55
C CYS A 60 -4.61 -4.06 -12.90
N GLU A 61 -5.30 -2.95 -13.15
CA GLU A 61 -4.92 -1.62 -12.63
C GLU A 61 -5.61 -1.27 -11.30
N ALA A 62 -6.26 -2.24 -10.66
CA ALA A 62 -7.06 -1.96 -9.49
C ALA A 62 -6.20 -1.66 -8.25
N VAL A 63 -6.62 -0.65 -7.49
CA VAL A 63 -5.98 -0.19 -6.25
C VAL A 63 -7.00 -0.24 -5.13
N PHE A 64 -6.60 -0.79 -3.98
CA PHE A 64 -7.48 -0.97 -2.82
C PHE A 64 -6.75 -0.56 -1.54
N THR A 65 -7.49 -0.28 -0.48
CA THR A 65 -6.88 -0.17 0.85
C THR A 65 -6.52 -1.56 1.39
N ARG A 66 -5.47 -1.65 2.21
CA ARG A 66 -5.02 -2.91 2.83
C ARG A 66 -6.16 -3.63 3.57
N SER A 67 -7.05 -2.91 4.25
CA SER A 67 -8.26 -3.48 4.85
C SER A 67 -9.24 -4.09 3.86
N ASN A 68 -9.33 -3.52 2.66
CA ASN A 68 -10.27 -3.93 1.62
C ASN A 68 -9.71 -5.04 0.71
N THR A 69 -8.51 -5.55 1.00
CA THR A 69 -7.87 -6.64 0.22
C THR A 69 -8.59 -7.99 0.31
N LYS A 70 -9.46 -8.18 1.32
CA LYS A 70 -10.05 -9.49 1.64
C LYS A 70 -11.39 -9.79 0.98
N SER A 71 -11.94 -8.89 0.17
CA SER A 71 -13.20 -9.13 -0.53
C SER A 71 -13.02 -9.02 -2.04
N PRO A 72 -12.62 -10.12 -2.71
CA PRO A 72 -12.78 -10.24 -4.15
C PRO A 72 -14.29 -10.22 -4.44
N SER A 73 -14.75 -9.18 -5.10
CA SER A 73 -16.05 -9.18 -5.76
C SER A 73 -16.05 -10.20 -6.91
N GLU A 74 -17.19 -10.83 -7.20
CA GLU A 74 -17.32 -11.77 -8.33
C GLU A 74 -16.85 -11.15 -9.66
N SER A 75 -17.09 -9.85 -9.83
CA SER A 75 -16.62 -9.06 -10.98
C SER A 75 -15.10 -9.02 -11.11
N GLN A 76 -14.36 -8.91 -10.00
CA GLN A 76 -12.89 -8.95 -10.02
C GLN A 76 -12.35 -10.31 -10.40
N VAL A 77 -12.97 -11.39 -9.90
CA VAL A 77 -12.56 -12.77 -10.24
C VAL A 77 -12.74 -13.04 -11.74
N LYS A 78 -13.90 -12.66 -12.30
CA LYS A 78 -14.15 -12.80 -13.74
C LYS A 78 -13.15 -11.99 -14.57
N GLY A 79 -12.82 -10.77 -14.14
CA GLY A 79 -11.80 -9.93 -14.76
C GLY A 79 -10.43 -10.61 -14.76
N HIS A 80 -9.97 -11.09 -13.60
CA HIS A 80 -8.69 -11.80 -13.47
C HIS A 80 -8.64 -13.06 -14.33
N LEU A 81 -9.73 -13.84 -14.39
CA LEU A 81 -9.81 -15.03 -15.24
C LEU A 81 -9.67 -14.67 -16.72
N ASN A 82 -10.31 -13.60 -17.19
CA ASN A 82 -10.17 -13.16 -18.59
C ASN A 82 -8.73 -12.73 -18.91
N LEU A 83 -8.09 -11.99 -18.01
CA LEU A 83 -6.67 -11.61 -18.16
C LEU A 83 -5.77 -12.85 -18.24
N ALA A 84 -6.00 -13.85 -17.37
CA ALA A 84 -5.26 -15.10 -17.39
C ALA A 84 -5.46 -15.88 -18.71
N LEU A 85 -6.69 -16.00 -19.20
CA LEU A 85 -6.99 -16.66 -20.48
C LEU A 85 -6.29 -15.98 -21.66
N ARG A 86 -6.30 -14.65 -21.71
CA ARG A 86 -5.59 -13.87 -22.75
C ARG A 86 -4.07 -14.08 -22.69
N GLY A 87 -3.50 -14.13 -21.49
CA GLY A 87 -2.08 -14.43 -21.30
C GLY A 87 -1.71 -15.84 -21.78
N LEU A 88 -2.56 -16.83 -21.47
CA LEU A 88 -2.39 -18.21 -21.95
C LEU A 88 -2.49 -18.30 -23.47
N GLU A 89 -3.48 -17.67 -24.09
CA GLU A 89 -3.64 -17.64 -25.54
C GLU A 89 -2.42 -17.01 -26.24
N THR A 90 -1.93 -15.90 -25.71
CA THR A 90 -0.72 -15.23 -26.22
C THR A 90 0.48 -16.17 -26.16
N THR A 91 0.66 -16.86 -25.03
CA THR A 91 1.76 -17.80 -24.83
C THR A 91 1.64 -19.00 -25.77
N GLN A 92 0.44 -19.55 -25.94
CA GLN A 92 0.18 -20.65 -26.88
C GLN A 92 0.50 -20.25 -28.32
N ASN A 93 0.10 -19.05 -28.74
CA ASN A 93 0.40 -18.52 -30.07
C ASN A 93 1.91 -18.33 -30.28
N GLN A 94 2.62 -17.81 -29.27
CA GLN A 94 4.08 -17.68 -29.30
C GLN A 94 4.78 -19.04 -29.43
N VAL A 95 4.37 -20.03 -28.62
CA VAL A 95 4.93 -21.40 -28.70
C VAL A 95 4.66 -22.02 -30.07
N ARG A 96 3.44 -21.88 -30.61
CA ARG A 96 3.09 -22.39 -31.95
C ARG A 96 3.94 -21.75 -33.03
N ALA A 97 4.14 -20.43 -32.96
CA ALA A 97 4.98 -19.71 -33.92
C ALA A 97 6.44 -20.19 -33.87
N LEU A 98 6.98 -20.39 -32.67
CA LEU A 98 8.35 -20.90 -32.50
C LEU A 98 8.52 -22.33 -33.02
N VAL A 99 7.55 -23.21 -32.77
CA VAL A 99 7.57 -24.60 -33.28
C VAL A 99 7.47 -24.64 -34.81
N SER A 100 6.82 -23.65 -35.44
CA SER A 100 6.66 -23.59 -36.90
C SER A 100 7.91 -23.09 -37.63
N LEU A 101 8.95 -22.65 -36.89
CA LEU A 101 10.24 -22.20 -37.42
C LEU A 101 11.32 -23.29 -37.37
N VAL A 102 11.01 -24.47 -36.83
CA VAL A 102 11.88 -25.66 -36.72
C VAL A 102 11.37 -26.73 -37.67
#